data_AF-A0A7C3YI87-F1
#
_entry.id   AF-A0A7C3YI87-F1
#
_cell.length_a   1.000
_cell.length_b   1.000
_cell.length_c   1.000
_cell.angle_alpha   90.00
_cell.angle_beta   90.00
_cell.angle_gamma   90.00
#
_symmetry.space_group_name_H-M   'P 1'
#
loop_
_entity.id
_entity.type
_entity.pdbx_description
1 polymer ?
#
loop_
_entity_poly.entity_id
_entity_poly.type
_entity_poly.pdbx_seq_one_letter_code
_entity_poly.pdbx_strand_id
1 'polypeptide(L)'
;MKRLLKMSRKEVEEKLVKLGKKILSEIESGKNPSIDIPIRSLSNIVFDEKTKLLKLGDKTAKRYFFNVAQAKSFMQTLLVASFCRDIVKEDIHTSIRDMYYNLKRTLPNSEENTFDEQAESDPIIVDLETSLGVLREQLHLIADRKGVVAGNVVIEDRGDEIDWSKLGSGGWSIPSAVEDIKFKKVKADFLLIIEKNAGFERLHEDKFWKKYNCILIGTGGQPARGTRRLIKRLVLEHNLPAYVMTDSDSYGWYIYSVIKSGSMALAHASDDLGTPSVKFIGLTISDIEKYGLQKSTIKATEQDLKRAKELLEYPWLDHKEWKREIKLMLQKKIKAEIEALSARGLKFLSEVYLPEKLEKKEFLP
;
A
#
# COMPACT_ATOMS: atom_id res chain seq x y z
N MET A 1 -23.91 -0.72 -8.82
CA MET A 1 -22.74 -0.66 -7.93
C MET A 1 -23.00 0.33 -6.81
N LYS A 2 -23.61 -0.12 -5.71
CA LYS A 2 -23.96 0.70 -4.53
C LYS A 2 -23.48 -0.07 -3.30
N ARG A 3 -22.26 0.23 -2.82
CA ARG A 3 -21.82 0.09 -1.41
C ARG A 3 -20.32 0.41 -1.32
N LEU A 4 -20.02 1.69 -1.15
CA LEU A 4 -18.88 2.13 -0.35
C LEU A 4 -19.49 3.03 0.73
N LEU A 5 -20.33 2.40 1.58
CA LEU A 5 -20.83 3.05 2.79
C LEU A 5 -19.61 3.19 3.69
N LYS A 6 -19.08 4.41 3.77
CA LYS A 6 -18.17 4.87 4.83
C LYS A 6 -18.76 4.31 6.14
N MET A 7 -18.14 3.27 6.69
CA MET A 7 -18.65 2.64 7.91
C MET A 7 -18.70 3.75 8.96
N SER A 8 -19.87 4.01 9.51
CA SER A 8 -20.06 5.16 10.37
C SER A 8 -19.23 5.00 11.63
N ARG A 9 -18.79 6.12 12.22
CA ARG A 9 -18.08 6.10 13.51
C ARG A 9 -18.80 5.26 14.57
N LYS A 10 -20.13 5.35 14.61
CA LYS A 10 -20.98 4.56 15.50
C LYS A 10 -20.86 3.06 15.24
N GLU A 11 -20.81 2.64 13.98
CA GLU A 11 -20.62 1.23 13.62
C GLU A 11 -19.22 0.72 14.01
N VAL A 12 -18.17 1.55 13.87
CA VAL A 12 -16.81 1.21 14.33
C VAL A 12 -16.80 1.03 15.85
N GLU A 13 -17.35 1.99 16.58
CA GLU A 13 -17.45 1.96 18.05
C GLU A 13 -18.25 0.73 18.52
N GLU A 14 -19.39 0.44 17.89
CA GLU A 14 -20.20 -0.73 18.19
C GLU A 14 -19.42 -2.04 18.01
N LYS A 15 -18.60 -2.16 16.96
CA LYS A 15 -17.77 -3.36 16.75
C LYS A 15 -16.73 -3.52 17.86
N LEU A 16 -16.07 -2.43 18.26
CA LEU A 16 -15.09 -2.45 19.37
C LEU A 16 -15.77 -2.82 20.70
N VAL A 17 -16.96 -2.27 20.97
CA VAL A 17 -17.75 -2.60 22.17
C VAL A 17 -18.24 -4.05 22.13
N LYS A 18 -18.67 -4.56 20.97
CA LYS A 18 -19.07 -5.97 20.80
C LYS A 18 -17.91 -6.92 21.07
N LEU A 19 -16.70 -6.60 20.61
CA LEU A 19 -15.50 -7.39 20.92
C LEU A 19 -15.27 -7.48 22.43
N GLY A 20 -15.31 -6.34 23.14
CA GLY A 20 -15.17 -6.30 24.60
C GLY A 20 -16.27 -7.08 25.33
N LYS A 21 -17.53 -6.92 24.91
CA LYS A 21 -18.68 -7.66 25.49
C LYS A 21 -18.58 -9.17 25.28
N LYS A 22 -18.12 -9.62 24.11
CA LYS A 22 -17.87 -11.05 23.84
C LYS A 22 -16.87 -11.61 24.86
N ILE A 23 -15.73 -10.93 25.01
CA ILE A 23 -14.67 -11.37 25.92
C ILE A 23 -15.15 -11.35 27.38
N LEU A 24 -15.87 -10.31 27.79
CA LEU A 24 -16.45 -10.24 29.14
C LEU A 24 -17.40 -11.41 29.40
N SER A 25 -18.29 -11.73 28.46
CA SER A 25 -19.21 -12.86 28.59
C SER A 25 -18.50 -14.21 28.67
N GLU A 26 -17.39 -14.39 27.94
CA GLU A 26 -16.57 -15.60 28.02
C GLU A 26 -15.95 -15.74 29.42
N ILE A 27 -15.41 -14.65 29.97
CA ILE A 27 -14.83 -14.61 31.32
C ILE A 27 -15.87 -14.90 32.40
N GLU A 28 -17.04 -14.24 32.35
CA GLU A 28 -18.14 -14.44 33.31
C GLU A 28 -18.68 -15.88 33.27
N SER A 29 -18.65 -16.51 32.09
CA SER A 29 -19.03 -17.92 31.92
C SER A 29 -17.95 -18.93 32.31
N GLY A 30 -16.79 -18.47 32.80
CA GLY A 30 -15.66 -19.32 33.19
C GLY A 30 -14.94 -19.98 32.01
N LYS A 31 -15.14 -19.51 30.78
CA LYS A 31 -14.46 -20.01 29.58
C LYS A 31 -13.14 -19.29 29.35
N ASN A 32 -12.20 -19.95 28.68
CA ASN A 32 -10.96 -19.31 28.22
C ASN A 32 -11.29 -18.30 27.11
N PRO A 33 -11.10 -16.99 27.35
CA PRO A 33 -11.50 -16.01 26.36
C PRO A 33 -10.59 -16.06 25.13
N SER A 34 -11.19 -15.83 23.96
CA SER A 34 -10.49 -15.98 22.68
C SER A 34 -10.86 -14.93 21.64
N ILE A 35 -9.86 -14.53 20.85
CA ILE A 35 -10.03 -13.63 19.71
C ILE A 35 -9.79 -14.45 18.43
N ASP A 36 -10.75 -14.41 17.53
CA ASP A 36 -10.67 -15.04 16.22
C ASP A 36 -9.89 -14.11 15.26
N ILE A 37 -8.69 -14.52 14.87
CA ILE A 37 -7.78 -13.74 14.01
C ILE A 37 -7.67 -14.44 12.65
N PRO A 38 -8.07 -13.79 11.55
CA PRO A 38 -7.93 -14.37 10.23
C PRO A 38 -6.46 -14.57 9.83
N ILE A 39 -6.12 -15.73 9.27
CA ILE A 39 -4.74 -16.07 8.88
C ILE A 39 -4.36 -15.30 7.60
N ARG A 40 -3.20 -14.64 7.59
CA ARG A 40 -2.72 -13.79 6.49
C ARG A 40 -1.52 -14.37 5.72
N SER A 41 -1.27 -15.67 5.85
CA SER A 41 -0.22 -16.35 5.10
C SER A 41 -0.70 -16.76 3.71
N LEU A 42 0.24 -17.11 2.83
CA LEU A 42 -0.03 -17.63 1.48
C LEU A 42 -1.07 -18.76 1.46
N SER A 43 -1.14 -19.57 2.53
CA SER A 43 -2.07 -20.70 2.62
C SER A 43 -3.54 -20.31 2.86
N ASN A 44 -3.83 -19.03 3.12
CA ASN A 44 -5.18 -18.49 3.28
C ASN A 44 -5.48 -17.31 2.36
N ILE A 45 -4.56 -16.94 1.47
CA ILE A 45 -4.79 -15.86 0.51
C ILE A 45 -5.31 -16.46 -0.79
N VAL A 46 -6.46 -15.99 -1.24
CA VAL A 46 -7.10 -16.41 -2.47
C VAL A 46 -7.05 -15.26 -3.45
N PHE A 47 -6.55 -15.50 -4.66
CA PHE A 47 -6.67 -14.54 -5.74
C PHE A 47 -8.04 -14.68 -6.40
N ASP A 48 -8.85 -13.63 -6.33
CA ASP A 48 -10.15 -13.61 -7.00
C ASP A 48 -9.95 -13.19 -8.46
N GLU A 49 -10.12 -14.13 -9.40
CA GLU A 49 -9.94 -13.87 -10.84
C GLU A 49 -10.92 -12.83 -11.39
N LYS A 50 -12.10 -12.65 -10.78
CA LYS A 50 -13.12 -11.70 -11.25
C LYS A 50 -12.73 -10.28 -10.88
N THR A 51 -12.36 -10.05 -9.63
CA THR A 51 -11.94 -8.73 -9.16
C THR A 51 -10.47 -8.45 -9.44
N LYS A 52 -9.67 -9.48 -9.75
CA LYS A 52 -8.21 -9.44 -9.86
C LYS A 52 -7.54 -8.90 -8.59
N LEU A 53 -8.12 -9.18 -7.44
CA LEU A 53 -7.64 -8.72 -6.13
C LEU A 53 -7.37 -9.90 -5.21
N LEU A 54 -6.44 -9.71 -4.28
CA LEU A 54 -6.17 -10.67 -3.20
C LEU A 54 -7.26 -10.57 -2.15
N LYS A 55 -7.93 -11.69 -1.88
CA LYS A 55 -8.90 -11.82 -0.80
C LYS A 55 -8.38 -12.74 0.28
N LEU A 56 -8.85 -12.48 1.49
CA LEU A 56 -8.57 -13.31 2.64
C LEU A 56 -9.59 -14.45 2.68
N GLY A 57 -9.11 -15.69 2.80
CA GLY A 57 -9.95 -16.88 2.90
C GLY A 57 -10.46 -17.14 4.31
N ASP A 58 -11.22 -18.21 4.49
CA ASP A 58 -12.00 -18.45 5.71
C ASP A 58 -11.18 -19.00 6.90
N LYS A 59 -9.88 -19.24 6.75
CA LYS A 59 -9.08 -19.80 7.84
C LYS A 59 -8.80 -18.75 8.91
N THR A 60 -9.28 -19.02 10.12
CA THR A 60 -9.04 -18.21 11.32
C THR A 60 -8.21 -18.99 12.33
N ALA A 61 -7.26 -18.31 12.96
CA ALA A 61 -6.56 -18.80 14.14
C ALA A 61 -7.19 -18.18 15.40
N LYS A 62 -7.29 -18.95 16.48
CA LYS A 62 -7.75 -18.44 17.77
C LYS A 62 -6.55 -18.01 18.61
N ARG A 63 -6.58 -16.77 19.11
CA ARG A 63 -5.67 -16.27 20.13
C ARG A 63 -6.35 -16.40 21.49
N TYR A 64 -5.83 -17.27 22.34
CA TYR A 64 -6.37 -17.55 23.68
C TYR A 64 -5.63 -16.76 24.75
N PHE A 65 -6.35 -16.35 25.79
CA PHE A 65 -5.73 -15.71 26.95
C PHE A 65 -4.94 -16.69 27.82
N PHE A 66 -5.53 -17.86 28.16
CA PHE A 66 -4.83 -18.92 28.88
C PHE A 66 -3.93 -19.74 27.95
N ASN A 67 -2.97 -19.07 27.33
CA ASN A 67 -1.88 -19.68 26.57
C ASN A 67 -0.63 -18.81 26.77
N VAL A 68 0.41 -19.38 27.37
CA VAL A 68 1.64 -18.67 27.76
C VAL A 68 2.25 -17.89 26.59
N ALA A 69 2.25 -18.47 25.38
CA ALA A 69 2.84 -17.83 24.21
C ALA A 69 1.97 -16.69 23.63
N GLN A 70 0.67 -16.63 23.97
CA GLN A 70 -0.30 -15.72 23.37
C GLN A 70 -0.86 -14.68 24.34
N ALA A 71 -0.66 -14.86 25.65
CA ALA A 71 -1.21 -14.00 26.70
C ALA A 71 -0.79 -12.53 26.53
N LYS A 72 0.49 -12.26 26.25
CA LYS A 72 1.01 -10.89 25.98
C LYS A 72 0.27 -10.27 24.80
N SER A 73 0.23 -10.95 23.66
CA SER A 73 -0.45 -10.46 22.45
C SER A 73 -1.97 -10.30 22.62
N PHE A 74 -2.60 -11.16 23.42
CA PHE A 74 -4.04 -11.05 23.72
C PHE A 74 -4.32 -9.77 24.51
N MET A 75 -3.55 -9.52 25.57
CA MET A 75 -3.61 -8.30 26.37
C MET A 75 -3.33 -7.05 25.52
N GLN A 76 -2.29 -7.08 24.68
CA GLN A 76 -1.97 -5.99 23.75
C GLN A 76 -3.13 -5.70 22.78
N THR A 77 -3.81 -6.73 22.26
CA THR A 77 -4.97 -6.58 21.37
C THR A 77 -6.11 -5.83 22.06
N LEU A 78 -6.38 -6.16 23.33
CA LEU A 78 -7.40 -5.48 24.13
C LEU A 78 -7.04 -4.04 24.46
N LEU A 79 -5.78 -3.76 24.80
CA LEU A 79 -5.30 -2.40 25.04
C LEU A 79 -5.45 -1.52 23.80
N VAL A 80 -5.02 -2.01 22.63
CA VAL A 80 -5.16 -1.29 21.36
C VAL A 80 -6.64 -1.08 21.03
N ALA A 81 -7.50 -2.09 21.21
CA ALA A 81 -8.93 -1.96 20.97
C ALA A 81 -9.60 -0.92 21.89
N SER A 82 -9.23 -0.90 23.18
CA SER A 82 -9.72 0.10 24.12
C SER A 82 -9.28 1.50 23.73
N PHE A 83 -8.00 1.69 23.42
CA PHE A 83 -7.47 2.98 22.98
C PHE A 83 -8.17 3.48 21.71
N CYS A 84 -8.35 2.59 20.71
CA CYS A 84 -9.06 2.92 19.48
C CYS A 84 -10.51 3.34 19.76
N ARG A 85 -11.19 2.67 20.70
CA ARG A 85 -12.57 3.03 21.09
C ARG A 85 -12.62 4.45 21.64
N ASP A 86 -11.70 4.81 22.52
CA ASP A 86 -11.70 6.11 23.19
C ASP A 86 -11.43 7.24 22.17
N ILE A 87 -10.42 7.11 21.30
CA ILE A 87 -10.13 8.12 20.28
C ILE A 87 -11.24 8.23 19.21
N VAL A 88 -11.87 7.10 18.85
CA VAL A 88 -13.00 7.08 17.91
C VAL A 88 -14.20 7.81 18.52
N LYS A 89 -14.47 7.58 19.82
CA LYS A 89 -15.56 8.23 20.54
C LYS A 89 -15.34 9.74 20.69
N GLU A 90 -14.11 10.17 20.95
CA GLU A 90 -13.73 11.58 21.12
C GLU A 90 -13.51 12.33 19.80
N ASP A 91 -13.54 11.64 18.67
CA ASP A 91 -13.21 12.19 17.34
C ASP A 91 -11.76 12.71 17.20
N ILE A 92 -10.84 12.08 17.93
CA ILE A 92 -9.43 12.44 17.90
C ILE A 92 -8.71 11.47 16.96
N HIS A 93 -7.77 12.01 16.20
CA HIS A 93 -6.89 11.23 15.34
C HIS A 93 -5.50 11.18 15.93
N THR A 94 -4.92 9.98 15.99
CA THR A 94 -3.65 9.73 16.68
C THR A 94 -2.70 8.97 15.76
N SER A 95 -1.40 9.26 15.83
CA SER A 95 -0.42 8.49 15.06
C SER A 95 -0.18 7.10 15.68
N ILE A 96 0.27 6.15 14.88
CA ILE A 96 0.63 4.81 15.39
C ILE A 96 1.74 4.90 16.45
N ARG A 97 2.67 5.86 16.29
CA ARG A 97 3.73 6.11 17.27
C ARG A 97 3.18 6.65 18.57
N ASP A 98 2.26 7.62 18.50
CA ASP A 98 1.65 8.18 19.70
C ASP A 98 0.82 7.12 20.43
N MET A 99 0.09 6.26 19.71
CA MET A 99 -0.59 5.11 20.31
C MET A 99 0.40 4.20 21.03
N TYR A 100 1.51 3.84 20.38
CA TYR A 100 2.56 3.02 20.99
C TYR A 100 3.11 3.65 22.27
N TYR A 101 3.44 4.95 22.28
CA TYR A 101 3.94 5.63 23.48
C TYR A 101 2.89 5.76 24.59
N ASN A 102 1.61 5.98 24.26
CA ASN A 102 0.52 6.02 25.25
C ASN A 102 0.27 4.64 25.89
N LEU A 103 0.42 3.57 25.11
CA LEU A 103 0.20 2.22 25.58
C LEU A 103 1.43 1.60 26.24
N LYS A 104 2.63 2.12 25.97
CA LYS A 104 3.89 1.66 26.56
C LYS A 104 3.95 2.04 28.04
N ARG A 105 3.73 1.04 28.89
CA ARG A 105 3.82 1.15 30.34
C ARG A 105 4.33 -0.15 30.95
N THR A 106 5.00 -0.05 32.07
CA THR A 106 5.40 -1.21 32.87
C THR A 106 4.16 -1.79 33.55
N LEU A 107 4.02 -3.11 33.51
CA LEU A 107 2.91 -3.80 34.17
C LEU A 107 3.07 -3.67 35.70
N PRO A 108 1.98 -3.42 36.46
CA PRO A 108 2.05 -3.38 37.91
C PRO A 108 2.61 -4.69 38.47
N ASN A 109 3.59 -4.59 39.38
CA ASN A 109 4.26 -5.74 40.02
C ASN A 109 5.06 -6.64 39.06
N SER A 110 5.54 -6.09 37.93
CA SER A 110 6.44 -6.79 36.99
C SER A 110 7.50 -5.84 36.44
N GLU A 111 8.60 -6.39 35.93
CA GLU A 111 9.62 -5.66 35.15
C GLU A 111 9.26 -5.61 33.66
N GLU A 112 8.18 -6.28 33.25
CA GLU A 112 7.75 -6.37 31.86
C GLU A 112 6.93 -5.16 31.42
N ASN A 113 7.20 -4.67 30.21
CA ASN A 113 6.40 -3.64 29.56
C ASN A 113 5.24 -4.25 28.76
N THR A 114 4.19 -3.46 28.58
CA THR A 114 3.10 -3.78 27.64
C THR A 114 3.59 -3.88 26.20
N PHE A 115 4.51 -3.00 25.79
CA PHE A 115 5.15 -2.98 24.49
C PHE A 115 6.62 -2.59 24.66
N ASP A 116 7.51 -3.36 24.03
CA ASP A 116 8.94 -3.09 24.06
C ASP A 116 9.39 -2.29 22.83
N GLU A 117 8.86 -2.66 21.67
CA GLU A 117 9.14 -2.05 20.37
C GLU A 117 7.86 -1.77 19.56
N GLN A 118 7.90 -0.76 18.70
CA GLN A 118 6.76 -0.44 17.81
C GLN A 118 6.42 -1.62 16.88
N ALA A 119 7.42 -2.43 16.49
CA ALA A 119 7.24 -3.62 15.67
C ALA A 119 6.32 -4.68 16.33
N GLU A 120 6.11 -4.64 17.64
CA GLU A 120 5.11 -5.47 18.33
C GLU A 120 3.68 -4.96 18.14
N SER A 121 3.50 -3.64 18.04
CA SER A 121 2.16 -3.02 17.93
C SER A 121 1.58 -3.10 16.52
N ASP A 122 2.42 -3.04 15.48
CA ASP A 122 1.96 -3.05 14.09
C ASP A 122 1.17 -4.32 13.74
N PRO A 123 1.62 -5.56 14.03
CA PRO A 123 0.84 -6.78 13.78
C PRO A 123 -0.48 -6.82 14.54
N ILE A 124 -0.52 -6.25 15.76
CA ILE A 124 -1.72 -6.22 16.61
C ILE A 124 -2.78 -5.30 16.03
N ILE A 125 -2.39 -4.14 15.50
CA ILE A 125 -3.31 -3.24 14.79
C ILE A 125 -3.93 -3.98 13.60
N VAL A 126 -3.12 -4.65 12.79
CA VAL A 126 -3.63 -5.38 11.61
C VAL A 126 -4.50 -6.57 12.03
N ASP A 127 -4.21 -7.24 13.14
CA ASP A 127 -5.08 -8.30 13.69
C ASP A 127 -6.44 -7.73 14.10
N LEU A 128 -6.45 -6.54 14.71
CA LEU A 128 -7.69 -5.87 15.10
C LEU A 128 -8.50 -5.44 13.87
N GLU A 129 -7.84 -4.89 12.84
CA GLU A 129 -8.47 -4.56 11.55
C GLU A 129 -9.16 -5.77 10.92
N THR A 130 -8.44 -6.90 10.81
CA THR A 130 -8.98 -8.11 10.19
C THR A 130 -10.10 -8.73 11.02
N SER A 131 -9.94 -8.76 12.35
CA SER A 131 -10.94 -9.35 13.25
C SER A 131 -12.25 -8.55 13.27
N LEU A 132 -12.16 -7.22 13.15
CA LEU A 132 -13.34 -6.34 13.11
C LEU A 132 -13.85 -6.08 11.69
N GLY A 133 -13.07 -6.39 10.66
CA GLY A 133 -13.37 -6.01 9.28
C GLY A 133 -13.49 -4.49 9.15
N VAL A 134 -12.50 -3.76 9.66
CA VAL A 134 -12.39 -2.29 9.55
C VAL A 134 -10.99 -1.92 9.11
N LEU A 135 -10.86 -0.74 8.50
CA LEU A 135 -9.56 -0.16 8.18
C LEU A 135 -9.01 0.62 9.39
N ARG A 136 -7.70 0.61 9.56
CA ARG A 136 -6.97 1.37 10.59
C ARG A 136 -7.33 2.86 10.56
N GLU A 137 -7.48 3.41 9.35
CA GLU A 137 -7.90 4.79 9.16
C GLU A 137 -9.30 5.05 9.74
N GLN A 138 -10.19 4.05 9.77
CA GLN A 138 -11.51 4.13 10.41
C GLN A 138 -11.44 3.98 11.94
N LEU A 139 -10.35 3.41 12.47
CA LEU A 139 -10.02 3.40 13.90
C LEU A 139 -9.35 4.72 14.34
N HIS A 140 -9.31 5.73 13.48
CA HIS A 140 -8.64 7.02 13.69
C HIS A 140 -7.11 6.92 13.95
N LEU A 141 -6.51 5.79 13.57
CA LEU A 141 -5.07 5.60 13.61
C LEU A 141 -4.44 6.04 12.29
N ILE A 142 -3.62 7.08 12.36
CA ILE A 142 -2.96 7.72 11.22
C ILE A 142 -1.52 7.24 11.13
N ALA A 143 -1.06 6.95 9.90
CA ALA A 143 0.36 6.75 9.62
C ALA A 143 1.00 8.02 9.06
N ASP A 144 2.34 8.09 9.16
CA ASP A 144 3.13 9.16 8.56
C ASP A 144 2.80 9.33 7.07
N ARG A 145 2.83 10.59 6.62
CA ARG A 145 2.61 10.92 5.20
C ARG A 145 3.72 10.31 4.37
N LYS A 146 3.35 9.57 3.33
CA LYS A 146 4.33 8.95 2.44
C LYS A 146 3.82 8.91 1.02
N GLY A 147 4.57 9.58 0.16
CA GLY A 147 4.25 9.75 -1.25
C GLY A 147 4.02 11.22 -1.56
N VAL A 148 4.28 11.57 -2.81
CA VAL A 148 4.18 12.94 -3.34
C VAL A 148 3.37 12.92 -4.62
N VAL A 149 2.60 13.97 -4.87
CA VAL A 149 1.81 14.11 -6.10
C VAL A 149 1.96 15.51 -6.70
N ALA A 150 2.00 15.57 -8.02
CA ALA A 150 2.00 16.80 -8.81
C ALA A 150 1.12 16.62 -10.05
N GLY A 151 0.41 17.67 -10.47
CA GLY A 151 -0.46 17.61 -11.66
C GLY A 151 -1.48 18.74 -11.70
N ASN A 152 -2.25 18.82 -12.79
CA ASN A 152 -3.33 19.80 -12.96
C ASN A 152 -4.60 19.36 -12.21
N VAL A 153 -4.53 19.32 -10.88
CA VAL A 153 -5.64 18.92 -10.01
C VAL A 153 -5.81 19.93 -8.88
N VAL A 154 -7.06 20.29 -8.62
CA VAL A 154 -7.46 21.10 -7.48
C VAL A 154 -8.31 20.24 -6.55
N ILE A 155 -7.85 20.10 -5.31
CA ILE A 155 -8.54 19.37 -4.25
C ILE A 155 -9.00 20.33 -3.15
N GLU A 156 -9.98 19.90 -2.37
CA GLU A 156 -10.30 20.47 -1.07
C GLU A 156 -9.97 19.44 0.01
N ASP A 157 -9.10 19.82 0.94
CA ASP A 157 -8.72 19.01 2.10
C ASP A 157 -9.00 19.82 3.36
N ARG A 158 -9.88 19.31 4.23
CA ARG A 158 -10.29 19.95 5.49
C ARG A 158 -10.74 21.44 5.37
N GLY A 159 -11.28 21.81 4.22
CA GLY A 159 -11.76 23.17 3.93
C GLY A 159 -10.77 24.06 3.18
N ASP A 160 -9.51 23.63 3.07
CA ASP A 160 -8.49 24.35 2.31
C ASP A 160 -8.45 23.85 0.86
N GLU A 161 -8.41 24.79 -0.09
CA GLU A 161 -8.25 24.48 -1.50
C GLU A 161 -6.77 24.39 -1.85
N ILE A 162 -6.36 23.25 -2.41
CA ILE A 162 -4.97 22.94 -2.75
C ILE A 162 -4.87 22.65 -4.25
N ASP A 163 -4.06 23.44 -4.94
CA ASP A 163 -3.76 23.27 -6.36
C ASP A 163 -2.42 22.55 -6.53
N TRP A 164 -2.45 21.28 -6.96
CA TRP A 164 -1.26 20.45 -7.16
C TRP A 164 -0.30 20.97 -8.24
N SER A 165 -0.72 21.93 -9.06
CA SER A 165 0.12 22.54 -10.09
C SER A 165 1.00 23.68 -9.55
N LYS A 166 0.75 24.15 -8.32
CA LYS A 166 1.36 25.35 -7.72
C LYS A 166 2.09 25.07 -6.40
N LEU A 167 2.73 23.91 -6.28
CA LEU A 167 3.39 23.46 -5.04
C LEU A 167 4.92 23.53 -5.08
N GLY A 168 5.49 24.37 -5.95
CA GLY A 168 6.93 24.55 -6.06
C GLY A 168 7.63 23.26 -6.53
N SER A 169 8.79 22.95 -5.95
CA SER A 169 9.59 21.76 -6.29
C SER A 169 9.13 20.48 -5.58
N GLY A 170 8.47 20.59 -4.42
CA GLY A 170 8.18 19.45 -3.54
C GLY A 170 6.91 18.66 -3.87
N GLY A 171 5.95 19.28 -4.57
CA GLY A 171 4.63 18.68 -4.78
C GLY A 171 3.82 18.56 -3.49
N TRP A 172 2.68 17.87 -3.55
CA TRP A 172 1.81 17.67 -2.40
C TRP A 172 2.14 16.36 -1.67
N SER A 173 2.37 16.41 -0.36
CA SER A 173 2.61 15.21 0.46
C SER A 173 1.29 14.51 0.79
N ILE A 174 1.16 13.25 0.36
CA ILE A 174 -0.09 12.49 0.44
C ILE A 174 -0.35 12.06 1.91
N PRO A 175 -1.49 12.46 2.52
CA PRO A 175 -1.87 12.03 3.85
C PRO A 175 -2.25 10.55 3.87
N SER A 176 -2.19 9.93 5.05
CA SER A 176 -2.60 8.52 5.20
C SER A 176 -4.11 8.33 5.08
N ALA A 177 -4.90 9.29 5.56
CA ALA A 177 -6.34 9.35 5.34
C ALA A 177 -6.64 10.26 4.15
N VAL A 178 -7.14 9.66 3.06
CA VAL A 178 -7.49 10.39 1.83
C VAL A 178 -8.99 10.50 1.61
N GLU A 179 -9.83 9.91 2.47
CA GLU A 179 -11.30 9.86 2.26
C GLU A 179 -11.99 11.23 2.38
N ASP A 180 -11.42 12.16 3.14
CA ASP A 180 -12.01 13.50 3.33
C ASP A 180 -11.63 14.48 2.21
N ILE A 181 -10.74 14.07 1.30
CA ILE A 181 -10.32 14.85 0.14
C ILE A 181 -11.46 14.88 -0.89
N LYS A 182 -11.86 16.07 -1.32
CA LYS A 182 -12.81 16.26 -2.42
C LYS A 182 -12.08 16.75 -3.67
N PHE A 183 -12.32 16.09 -4.80
CA PHE A 183 -11.78 16.54 -6.10
C PHE A 183 -12.68 17.62 -6.68
N LYS A 184 -12.21 18.87 -6.72
CA LYS A 184 -12.94 19.99 -7.35
C LYS A 184 -12.73 19.99 -8.86
N LYS A 185 -11.48 19.79 -9.30
CA LYS A 185 -11.11 19.85 -10.71
C LYS A 185 -9.97 18.90 -10.99
N VAL A 186 -10.18 17.97 -11.91
CA VAL A 186 -9.16 17.03 -12.39
C VAL A 186 -9.03 17.21 -13.89
N LYS A 187 -7.86 17.69 -14.33
CA LYS A 187 -7.51 17.81 -15.75
C LYS A 187 -6.28 16.98 -16.02
N ALA A 188 -6.49 15.71 -16.35
CA ALA A 188 -5.41 14.81 -16.73
C ALA A 188 -5.95 13.70 -17.63
N ASP A 189 -5.08 13.15 -18.47
CA ASP A 189 -5.40 12.06 -19.38
C ASP A 189 -5.00 10.71 -18.80
N PHE A 190 -4.01 10.68 -17.89
CA PHE A 190 -3.55 9.46 -17.21
C PHE A 190 -2.81 9.75 -15.89
N LEU A 191 -2.59 8.70 -15.10
CA LEU A 191 -1.71 8.70 -13.93
C LEU A 191 -0.37 8.03 -14.27
N LEU A 192 0.73 8.65 -13.87
CA LEU A 192 2.06 8.07 -13.90
C LEU A 192 2.58 7.93 -12.46
N ILE A 193 2.75 6.69 -12.02
CA ILE A 193 3.17 6.33 -10.67
C ILE A 193 4.61 5.86 -10.73
N ILE A 194 5.49 6.44 -9.92
CA ILE A 194 6.93 6.20 -9.95
C ILE A 194 7.39 5.78 -8.57
N GLU A 195 8.15 4.69 -8.53
CA GLU A 195 8.68 4.17 -7.29
C GLU A 195 9.65 5.14 -6.58
N LYS A 196 10.72 5.53 -7.27
CA LYS A 196 11.81 6.34 -6.69
C LYS A 196 11.51 7.82 -6.73
N ASN A 197 11.84 8.50 -5.62
CA ASN A 197 11.71 9.96 -5.51
C ASN A 197 12.59 10.68 -6.53
N ALA A 198 13.79 10.20 -6.81
CA ALA A 198 14.68 10.81 -7.81
C ALA A 198 14.04 10.87 -9.20
N GLY A 199 13.37 9.78 -9.62
CA GLY A 199 12.63 9.74 -10.88
C GLY A 199 11.44 10.71 -10.89
N PHE A 200 10.71 10.80 -9.78
CA PHE A 200 9.62 11.77 -9.60
C PHE A 200 10.14 13.21 -9.71
N GLU A 201 11.18 13.58 -8.95
CA GLU A 201 11.77 14.91 -8.91
C GLU A 201 12.23 15.34 -10.30
N ARG A 202 12.88 14.42 -11.03
CA ARG A 202 13.35 14.70 -12.39
C ARG A 202 12.20 15.02 -13.36
N LEU A 203 11.14 14.22 -13.33
CA LEU A 203 9.97 14.44 -14.20
C LEU A 203 9.15 15.65 -13.79
N HIS A 204 9.15 15.97 -12.49
CA HIS A 204 8.53 17.16 -11.95
C HIS A 204 9.27 18.42 -12.42
N GLU A 205 10.61 18.42 -12.36
CA GLU A 205 11.49 19.49 -12.85
C GLU A 205 11.31 19.72 -14.36
N ASP A 206 11.25 18.64 -15.15
CA ASP A 206 11.02 18.69 -16.60
C ASP A 206 9.58 19.08 -16.98
N LYS A 207 8.70 19.30 -15.99
CA LYS A 207 7.26 19.59 -16.11
C LYS A 207 6.54 18.59 -17.00
N PHE A 208 6.90 17.31 -16.90
CA PHE A 208 6.32 16.24 -17.71
C PHE A 208 4.80 16.18 -17.56
N TRP A 209 4.30 16.31 -16.33
CA TRP A 209 2.87 16.36 -16.00
C TRP A 209 2.11 17.49 -16.72
N LYS A 210 2.78 18.61 -17.02
CA LYS A 210 2.19 19.72 -17.77
C LYS A 210 2.23 19.49 -19.28
N LYS A 211 3.31 18.89 -19.79
CA LYS A 211 3.51 18.61 -21.22
C LYS A 211 2.58 17.51 -21.74
N TYR A 212 2.44 16.43 -20.97
CA TYR A 212 1.63 15.25 -21.33
C TYR A 212 0.31 15.17 -20.57
N ASN A 213 -0.07 16.26 -19.88
CA ASN A 213 -1.33 16.39 -19.16
C ASN A 213 -1.63 15.17 -18.26
N CYS A 214 -0.70 14.81 -17.38
CA CYS A 214 -0.84 13.64 -16.50
C CYS A 214 -0.71 14.01 -15.01
N ILE A 215 -1.15 13.11 -14.14
CA ILE A 215 -0.91 13.21 -12.70
C ILE A 215 0.32 12.36 -12.39
N LEU A 216 1.35 12.99 -11.84
CA LEU A 216 2.58 12.34 -11.44
C LEU A 216 2.51 11.99 -9.95
N ILE A 217 2.74 10.73 -9.58
CA ILE A 217 2.72 10.26 -8.20
C ILE A 217 4.06 9.57 -7.91
N GLY A 218 4.81 10.07 -6.92
CA GLY A 218 5.99 9.40 -6.37
C GLY A 218 5.63 8.61 -5.12
N THR A 219 5.98 7.32 -5.05
CA THR A 219 5.64 6.47 -3.89
C THR A 219 6.73 6.44 -2.82
N GLY A 220 8.00 6.72 -3.19
CA GLY A 220 9.15 6.65 -2.30
C GLY A 220 9.44 5.21 -1.85
N GLY A 221 9.49 4.29 -2.81
CA GLY A 221 9.58 2.84 -2.59
C GLY A 221 8.21 2.21 -2.38
N GLN A 222 8.09 1.29 -1.41
CA GLN A 222 6.83 0.61 -1.09
C GLN A 222 5.71 1.64 -0.80
N PRO A 223 4.61 1.66 -1.57
CA PRO A 223 3.57 2.67 -1.46
C PRO A 223 2.77 2.49 -0.16
N ALA A 224 2.60 3.58 0.56
CA ALA A 224 1.73 3.62 1.74
C ALA A 224 0.25 3.45 1.36
N ARG A 225 -0.57 3.10 2.35
CA ARG A 225 -2.02 2.89 2.17
C ARG A 225 -2.71 4.13 1.59
N GLY A 226 -2.41 5.33 2.11
CA GLY A 226 -2.98 6.58 1.60
C GLY A 226 -2.69 6.81 0.12
N THR A 227 -1.45 6.58 -0.32
CA THR A 227 -1.05 6.68 -1.74
C THR A 227 -1.75 5.66 -2.61
N ARG A 228 -1.86 4.40 -2.16
CA ARG A 228 -2.59 3.35 -2.89
C ARG A 228 -4.08 3.68 -3.02
N ARG A 229 -4.68 4.18 -1.94
CA ARG A 229 -6.08 4.61 -1.92
C ARG A 229 -6.31 5.81 -2.82
N LEU A 230 -5.40 6.79 -2.83
CA LEU A 230 -5.47 7.95 -3.72
C LEU A 230 -5.41 7.53 -5.20
N ILE A 231 -4.48 6.64 -5.56
CA ILE A 231 -4.41 6.07 -6.91
C ILE A 231 -5.74 5.44 -7.29
N LYS A 232 -6.30 4.60 -6.42
CA LYS A 232 -7.58 3.93 -6.67
C LYS A 232 -8.73 4.92 -6.85
N ARG A 233 -8.83 5.94 -5.99
CA ARG A 233 -9.85 7.00 -6.09
C ARG A 233 -9.75 7.75 -7.40
N LEU A 234 -8.55 8.17 -7.80
CA LEU A 234 -8.33 8.86 -9.07
C LEU A 234 -8.71 8.00 -10.28
N VAL A 235 -8.39 6.70 -10.25
CA VAL A 235 -8.72 5.77 -11.33
C VAL A 235 -10.23 5.48 -11.40
N LEU A 236 -10.90 5.26 -10.27
CA LEU A 236 -12.32 4.89 -10.24
C LEU A 236 -13.26 6.10 -10.37
N GLU A 237 -12.96 7.21 -9.71
CA GLU A 237 -13.82 8.40 -9.71
C GLU A 237 -13.69 9.21 -11.01
N HIS A 238 -12.53 9.18 -11.65
CA HIS A 238 -12.24 9.94 -12.87
C HIS A 238 -11.95 9.09 -14.12
N ASN A 239 -12.06 7.75 -14.02
CA ASN A 239 -11.82 6.80 -15.11
C ASN A 239 -10.45 7.00 -15.80
N LEU A 240 -9.44 7.41 -15.04
CA LEU A 240 -8.11 7.66 -15.58
C LEU A 240 -7.31 6.36 -15.71
N PRO A 241 -6.67 6.08 -16.86
CA PRO A 241 -5.70 5.01 -16.96
C PRO A 241 -4.49 5.32 -16.07
N ALA A 242 -3.93 4.28 -15.46
CA ALA A 242 -2.80 4.41 -14.55
C ALA A 242 -1.63 3.51 -14.97
N TYR A 243 -0.44 4.09 -14.99
CA TYR A 243 0.80 3.45 -15.40
C TYR A 243 1.80 3.50 -14.25
N VAL A 244 2.37 2.35 -13.91
CA VAL A 244 3.39 2.22 -12.86
C VAL A 244 4.75 2.00 -13.49
N MET A 245 5.71 2.78 -13.02
CA MET A 245 7.12 2.67 -13.35
C MET A 245 7.94 2.32 -12.10
N THR A 246 8.70 1.23 -12.16
CA THR A 246 9.60 0.79 -11.08
C THR A 246 10.96 0.43 -11.64
N ASP A 247 11.90 0.14 -10.73
CA ASP A 247 13.16 -0.50 -11.11
C ASP A 247 12.90 -1.87 -11.76
N SER A 248 13.84 -2.30 -12.61
CA SER A 248 13.81 -3.59 -13.28
C SER A 248 14.43 -4.68 -12.40
N ASP A 249 13.78 -4.96 -11.27
CA ASP A 249 14.12 -6.04 -10.35
C ASP A 249 12.88 -6.70 -9.72
N SER A 250 13.10 -7.75 -8.93
CA SER A 250 12.01 -8.49 -8.28
C SER A 250 11.31 -7.71 -7.17
N TYR A 251 11.91 -6.64 -6.65
CA TYR A 251 11.26 -5.77 -5.65
C TYR A 251 10.36 -4.72 -6.31
N GLY A 252 10.81 -4.08 -7.38
CA GLY A 252 10.01 -3.17 -8.20
C GLY A 252 8.77 -3.86 -8.76
N TRP A 253 8.91 -5.08 -9.29
CA TRP A 253 7.77 -5.86 -9.75
C TRP A 253 6.82 -6.27 -8.62
N TYR A 254 7.35 -6.51 -7.43
CA TYR A 254 6.50 -6.72 -6.25
C TYR A 254 5.72 -5.45 -5.88
N ILE A 255 6.35 -4.27 -5.90
CA ILE A 255 5.69 -2.97 -5.67
C ILE A 255 4.53 -2.78 -6.67
N TYR A 256 4.78 -3.03 -7.96
CA TYR A 256 3.72 -3.04 -8.98
C TYR A 256 2.58 -3.98 -8.60
N SER A 257 2.90 -5.22 -8.23
CA SER A 257 1.90 -6.22 -7.85
C SER A 257 1.05 -5.78 -6.66
N VAL A 258 1.63 -5.04 -5.71
CA VAL A 258 0.93 -4.51 -4.53
C VAL A 258 -0.04 -3.40 -4.91
N ILE A 259 0.35 -2.50 -5.80
CA ILE A 259 -0.52 -1.44 -6.32
C ILE A 259 -1.70 -2.05 -7.08
N LYS A 260 -1.44 -3.06 -7.91
CA LYS A 260 -2.44 -3.67 -8.76
C LYS A 260 -3.41 -4.59 -8.01
N SER A 261 -2.88 -5.59 -7.31
CA SER A 261 -3.68 -6.72 -6.79
C SER A 261 -3.91 -6.67 -5.28
N GLY A 262 -3.20 -5.84 -4.53
CA GLY A 262 -3.20 -5.91 -3.07
C GLY A 262 -1.87 -6.40 -2.50
N SER A 263 -1.65 -6.25 -1.19
CA SER A 263 -0.55 -6.93 -0.51
C SER A 263 -1.09 -8.11 0.26
N MET A 264 -0.32 -9.20 0.35
CA MET A 264 -0.70 -10.39 1.10
C MET A 264 -1.09 -10.06 2.56
N ALA A 265 -0.27 -9.25 3.23
CA ALA A 265 -0.51 -8.81 4.60
C ALA A 265 -1.81 -7.98 4.76
N LEU A 266 -2.29 -7.36 3.68
CA LEU A 266 -3.49 -6.52 3.66
C LEU A 266 -4.56 -7.10 2.74
N ALA A 267 -4.61 -8.42 2.57
CA ALA A 267 -5.58 -9.08 1.68
C ALA A 267 -7.03 -8.70 2.03
N HIS A 268 -7.33 -8.49 3.32
CA HIS A 268 -8.64 -8.01 3.80
C HIS A 268 -9.01 -6.60 3.30
N ALA A 269 -8.02 -5.78 2.95
CA ALA A 269 -8.18 -4.40 2.49
C ALA A 269 -7.82 -4.22 1.00
N SER A 270 -7.58 -5.30 0.25
CA SER A 270 -7.27 -5.21 -1.19
C SER A 270 -8.42 -4.59 -1.99
N ASP A 271 -9.66 -4.85 -1.58
CA ASP A 271 -10.85 -4.22 -2.17
C ASP A 271 -10.86 -2.70 -1.98
N ASP A 272 -10.11 -2.16 -1.03
CA ASP A 272 -9.98 -0.72 -0.82
C ASP A 272 -8.68 -0.13 -1.38
N LEU A 273 -7.62 -0.93 -1.47
CA LEU A 273 -6.24 -0.45 -1.75
C LEU A 273 -5.67 -0.93 -3.10
N GLY A 274 -6.19 -1.99 -3.70
CA GLY A 274 -5.72 -2.52 -4.97
C GLY A 274 -6.43 -1.87 -6.16
N THR A 275 -5.69 -1.61 -7.24
CA THR A 275 -6.21 -1.00 -8.48
C THR A 275 -5.90 -1.90 -9.68
N PRO A 276 -6.79 -2.86 -10.03
CA PRO A 276 -6.50 -3.89 -11.01
C PRO A 276 -6.30 -3.42 -12.47
N SER A 277 -6.74 -2.21 -12.79
CA SER A 277 -6.63 -1.60 -14.12
C SER A 277 -5.27 -0.96 -14.39
N VAL A 278 -4.41 -0.86 -13.38
CA VAL A 278 -3.06 -0.32 -13.50
C VAL A 278 -2.22 -1.21 -14.40
N LYS A 279 -1.43 -0.59 -15.28
CA LYS A 279 -0.49 -1.28 -16.18
C LYS A 279 0.94 -0.90 -15.84
N PHE A 280 1.87 -1.77 -16.16
CA PHE A 280 3.30 -1.52 -15.95
C PHE A 280 3.94 -0.94 -17.22
N ILE A 281 4.57 0.22 -17.12
CA ILE A 281 5.20 0.88 -18.28
C ILE A 281 6.69 0.52 -18.43
N GLY A 282 7.36 0.19 -17.33
CA GLY A 282 8.79 -0.05 -17.30
C GLY A 282 9.40 0.16 -15.93
N LEU A 283 10.68 -0.08 -15.71
CA LEU A 283 11.66 -0.60 -16.66
C LEU A 283 11.54 -2.12 -16.78
N THR A 284 11.49 -2.65 -18.01
CA THR A 284 11.51 -4.11 -18.25
C THR A 284 12.91 -4.60 -18.59
N ILE A 285 13.18 -5.91 -18.49
CA ILE A 285 14.47 -6.48 -18.88
C ILE A 285 14.66 -6.38 -20.39
N SER A 286 13.58 -6.53 -21.16
CA SER A 286 13.59 -6.31 -22.61
C SER A 286 13.95 -4.86 -22.99
N ASP A 287 13.57 -3.87 -22.17
CA ASP A 287 13.92 -2.46 -22.40
C ASP A 287 15.42 -2.19 -22.28
N ILE A 288 16.11 -2.92 -21.40
CA ILE A 288 17.56 -2.80 -21.23
C ILE A 288 18.27 -3.07 -22.56
N GLU A 289 17.82 -4.05 -23.34
CA GLU A 289 18.37 -4.33 -24.66
C GLU A 289 17.92 -3.32 -25.71
N LYS A 290 16.62 -3.02 -25.74
CA LYS A 290 16.02 -2.09 -26.72
C LYS A 290 16.66 -0.71 -26.68
N TYR A 291 16.93 -0.20 -25.48
CA TYR A 291 17.53 1.13 -25.27
C TYR A 291 19.04 1.09 -25.03
N GLY A 292 19.65 -0.09 -25.17
CA GLY A 292 21.09 -0.31 -25.05
C GLY A 292 21.66 0.18 -23.71
N LEU A 293 21.03 -0.21 -22.61
CA LEU A 293 21.38 0.13 -21.22
C LEU A 293 22.32 -0.90 -20.57
N GLN A 294 22.92 -1.81 -21.36
CA GLN A 294 23.72 -2.93 -20.84
C GLN A 294 24.92 -2.49 -19.99
N LYS A 295 25.44 -1.28 -20.21
CA LYS A 295 26.55 -0.72 -19.43
C LYS A 295 26.15 -0.24 -18.04
N SER A 296 24.85 -0.05 -17.80
CA SER A 296 24.29 0.48 -16.55
C SER A 296 23.50 -0.58 -15.78
N THR A 297 23.67 -1.86 -16.12
CA THR A 297 23.04 -2.98 -15.41
C THR A 297 23.92 -3.47 -14.25
N ILE A 298 23.26 -3.93 -13.19
CA ILE A 298 23.88 -4.52 -12.01
C ILE A 298 23.62 -6.03 -12.03
N LYS A 299 24.54 -6.85 -11.49
CA LYS A 299 24.30 -8.29 -11.32
C LYS A 299 23.22 -8.53 -10.27
N ALA A 300 22.27 -9.39 -10.56
CA ALA A 300 21.24 -9.81 -9.61
C ALA A 300 21.87 -10.69 -8.52
N THR A 301 21.50 -10.44 -7.26
CA THR A 301 21.94 -11.24 -6.12
C THR A 301 21.17 -12.56 -6.04
N GLU A 302 21.64 -13.53 -5.24
CA GLU A 302 20.90 -14.77 -5.02
C GLU A 302 19.50 -14.53 -4.42
N GLN A 303 19.39 -13.52 -3.55
CA GLN A 303 18.11 -13.12 -2.96
C GLN A 303 17.15 -12.56 -4.01
N ASP A 304 17.65 -11.73 -4.95
CA ASP A 304 16.86 -11.21 -6.07
C ASP A 304 16.32 -12.35 -6.94
N LEU A 305 17.16 -13.34 -7.25
CA LEU A 305 16.80 -14.51 -8.05
C LEU A 305 15.82 -15.44 -7.34
N LYS A 306 15.99 -15.64 -6.02
CA LYS A 306 15.04 -16.41 -5.21
C LYS A 306 13.67 -15.73 -5.22
N ARG A 307 13.64 -14.42 -5.00
CA ARG A 307 12.39 -13.65 -5.03
C ARG A 307 11.74 -13.66 -6.41
N ALA A 308 12.51 -13.57 -7.49
CA ALA A 308 12.01 -13.68 -8.85
C ALA A 308 11.35 -15.06 -9.12
N LYS A 309 11.88 -16.15 -8.55
CA LYS A 309 11.22 -17.46 -8.62
C LYS A 309 9.90 -17.49 -7.86
N GLU A 310 9.86 -16.88 -6.67
CA GLU A 310 8.61 -16.76 -5.91
C GLU A 310 7.54 -15.96 -6.69
N LEU A 311 7.93 -14.90 -7.41
CA LEU A 311 7.01 -14.12 -8.25
C LEU A 311 6.40 -14.96 -9.40
N LEU A 312 7.11 -15.97 -9.92
CA LEU A 312 6.57 -16.86 -10.96
C LEU A 312 5.46 -17.77 -10.42
N GLU A 313 5.44 -18.03 -9.12
CA GLU A 313 4.43 -18.88 -8.46
C GLU A 313 3.17 -18.09 -8.09
N TYR A 314 3.22 -16.75 -8.15
CA TYR A 314 2.08 -15.92 -7.78
C TYR A 314 0.97 -15.96 -8.83
N PRO A 315 -0.25 -16.40 -8.48
CA PRO A 315 -1.35 -16.50 -9.45
C PRO A 315 -1.70 -15.18 -10.15
N TRP A 316 -1.54 -14.04 -9.47
CA TRP A 316 -1.84 -12.70 -10.01
C TRP A 316 -0.76 -12.13 -10.94
N LEU A 317 0.39 -12.80 -11.04
CA LEU A 317 1.44 -12.51 -12.03
C LEU A 317 1.51 -13.59 -13.10
N ASP A 318 0.51 -14.49 -13.18
CA ASP A 318 0.42 -15.50 -14.23
C ASP A 318 -0.07 -14.92 -15.57
N HIS A 319 0.72 -14.00 -16.12
CA HIS A 319 0.58 -13.48 -17.47
C HIS A 319 1.79 -13.91 -18.30
N LYS A 320 1.57 -14.21 -19.60
CA LYS A 320 2.63 -14.68 -20.49
C LYS A 320 3.77 -13.66 -20.60
N GLU A 321 3.41 -12.39 -20.66
CA GLU A 321 4.31 -11.25 -20.74
C GLU A 321 5.16 -11.11 -19.47
N TRP A 322 4.55 -11.24 -18.29
CA TRP A 322 5.27 -11.22 -17.01
C TRP A 322 6.19 -12.44 -16.85
N LYS A 323 5.70 -13.65 -17.15
CA LYS A 323 6.52 -14.87 -17.13
C LYS A 323 7.72 -14.78 -18.06
N ARG A 324 7.60 -14.10 -19.20
CA ARG A 324 8.72 -13.85 -20.13
C ARG A 324 9.76 -12.94 -19.50
N GLU A 325 9.38 -11.79 -18.96
CA GLU A 325 10.32 -10.83 -18.35
C GLU A 325 11.01 -11.42 -17.12
N ILE A 326 10.28 -12.13 -16.26
CA ILE A 326 10.87 -12.77 -15.07
C ILE A 326 11.87 -13.87 -15.49
N LYS A 327 11.55 -14.68 -16.50
CA LYS A 327 12.49 -15.68 -17.04
C LYS A 327 13.72 -15.03 -17.67
N LEU A 328 13.57 -13.90 -18.36
CA LEU A 328 14.69 -13.14 -18.92
C LEU A 328 15.63 -12.64 -17.80
N MET A 329 15.08 -12.13 -16.70
CA MET A 329 15.88 -11.75 -15.51
C MET A 329 16.65 -12.96 -14.95
N LEU A 330 15.99 -14.11 -14.81
CA LEU A 330 16.62 -15.33 -14.29
C LEU A 330 17.72 -15.88 -15.20
N GLN A 331 17.56 -15.75 -16.52
CA GLN A 331 18.55 -16.18 -17.51
C GLN A 331 19.77 -15.26 -17.53
N LYS A 332 19.55 -13.94 -17.60
CA LYS A 332 20.63 -12.95 -17.74
C LYS A 332 21.28 -12.60 -16.40
N LYS A 333 20.57 -12.82 -15.28
CA LYS A 333 21.01 -12.47 -13.92
C LYS A 333 21.40 -11.00 -13.79
N ILE A 334 20.64 -10.13 -14.43
CA ILE A 334 20.83 -8.67 -14.41
C ILE A 334 19.62 -7.99 -13.77
N LYS A 335 19.87 -6.81 -13.19
CA LYS A 335 18.88 -5.83 -12.76
C LYS A 335 19.28 -4.44 -13.21
N ALA A 336 18.33 -3.52 -13.28
CA ALA A 336 18.59 -2.13 -13.64
C ALA A 336 17.70 -1.20 -12.84
N GLU A 337 18.28 -0.09 -12.39
CA GLU A 337 17.56 0.98 -11.73
C GLU A 337 16.97 1.96 -12.76
N ILE A 338 15.90 2.69 -12.42
CA ILE A 338 15.33 3.73 -13.29
C ILE A 338 16.41 4.76 -13.67
N GLU A 339 17.35 5.06 -12.76
CA GLU A 339 18.49 5.95 -13.00
C GLU A 339 19.42 5.49 -14.11
N ALA A 340 19.40 4.20 -14.50
CA ALA A 340 20.15 3.70 -15.65
C ALA A 340 19.74 4.42 -16.95
N LEU A 341 18.50 4.88 -17.06
CA LEU A 341 18.03 5.66 -18.20
C LEU A 341 18.77 7.00 -18.32
N SER A 342 19.21 7.57 -17.20
CA SER A 342 19.99 8.81 -17.18
C SER A 342 21.37 8.64 -17.81
N ALA A 343 21.89 7.41 -17.94
CA ALA A 343 23.16 7.15 -18.64
C ALA A 343 23.09 7.47 -20.14
N ARG A 344 21.89 7.50 -20.73
CA ARG A 344 21.63 7.94 -22.11
C ARG A 344 21.37 9.45 -22.22
N GLY A 345 21.34 10.16 -21.09
CA GLY A 345 21.06 11.58 -20.97
C GLY A 345 20.03 11.86 -19.89
N LEU A 346 20.21 12.94 -19.13
CA LEU A 346 19.34 13.29 -17.99
C LEU A 346 17.87 13.53 -18.37
N LYS A 347 17.58 13.83 -19.65
CA LYS A 347 16.21 14.01 -20.18
C LYS A 347 15.71 12.81 -20.98
N PHE A 348 16.49 11.75 -21.11
CA PHE A 348 16.12 10.58 -21.91
C PHE A 348 14.81 9.95 -21.41
N LEU A 349 14.62 9.91 -20.08
CA LEU A 349 13.40 9.43 -19.44
C LEU A 349 12.15 10.21 -19.90
N SER A 350 12.22 11.54 -19.88
CA SER A 350 11.08 12.44 -20.11
C SER A 350 10.82 12.75 -21.59
N GLU A 351 11.87 12.77 -22.42
CA GLU A 351 11.79 13.15 -23.84
C GLU A 351 11.70 11.96 -24.79
N VAL A 352 12.20 10.77 -24.43
CA VAL A 352 12.27 9.61 -25.33
C VAL A 352 11.56 8.39 -24.77
N TYR A 353 11.96 7.91 -23.59
CA TYR A 353 11.49 6.62 -23.07
C TYR A 353 9.98 6.60 -22.78
N LEU A 354 9.50 7.52 -21.92
CA LEU A 354 8.09 7.57 -21.56
C LEU A 354 7.18 7.88 -22.76
N PRO A 355 7.48 8.88 -23.62
CA PRO A 355 6.63 9.18 -24.78
C PRO A 355 6.52 8.00 -25.75
N GLU A 356 7.65 7.34 -26.09
CA GLU A 356 7.65 6.21 -27.01
C GLU A 356 6.83 5.02 -26.46
N LYS A 357 6.97 4.74 -25.16
CA LYS A 357 6.19 3.69 -24.48
C LYS A 357 4.69 4.00 -24.46
N LEU A 358 4.33 5.26 -24.20
CA LEU A 358 2.94 5.71 -24.15
C LEU A 358 2.28 5.65 -25.53
N GLU A 359 2.98 6.10 -26.58
CA GLU A 359 2.50 6.07 -27.96
C GLU A 359 2.32 4.64 -28.50
N LYS A 360 3.34 3.78 -28.29
CA LYS A 360 3.31 2.38 -28.76
C LYS A 360 2.41 1.47 -27.91
N LYS A 361 1.94 1.96 -26.76
CA LYS A 361 1.16 1.20 -25.77
C LYS A 361 1.86 -0.09 -25.32
N GLU A 362 3.19 -0.05 -25.24
CA GLU A 362 4.03 -1.16 -24.79
C GLU A 362 4.00 -1.26 -23.26
N PHE A 363 2.95 -1.89 -22.72
CA PHE A 363 2.77 -2.06 -21.28
C PHE A 363 2.60 -3.53 -20.90
N LEU A 364 3.08 -3.93 -19.72
CA LEU A 364 2.74 -5.22 -19.15
C LEU A 364 1.40 -5.14 -18.41
N PRO A 365 0.58 -6.20 -18.49
CA PRO A 365 -0.78 -6.19 -17.98
C PRO A 365 -0.85 -6.10 -16.47
#